data_AF-A0A518HFA8-F1
#
_entry.id   AF-A0A518HFA8-F1
#
_cell.length_a   1.000
_cell.length_b   1.000
_cell.length_c   1.000
_cell.angle_alpha   90.00
_cell.angle_beta   90.00
_cell.angle_gamma   90.00
#
_symmetry.space_group_name_H-M   'P 1'
#
loop_
_entity.id
_entity.type
_entity.pdbx_description
1 polymer ?
#
loop_
_entity_poly.entity_id
_entity_poly.type
_entity_poly.pdbx_seq_one_letter_code
_entity_poly.pdbx_strand_id
1 'polypeptide(L)'
;MGKDLNLSDAQKKELHDRVDALDLGQGAGPKLKRLLHRGVGVHHAGLLPKYRLAVEDLFQRKLLPVVVCTETLAAGINLPARSVVLSSLVKGPFARRS
;
A
#
# COMPACT_ATOMS: atom_id res chain seq x y z
N MET A 1 -5.34 16.71 18.20
CA MET A 1 -6.08 15.46 18.50
C MET A 1 -5.70 14.42 17.45
N GLY A 2 -4.54 13.79 17.62
CA GLY A 2 -4.01 12.83 16.65
C GLY A 2 -4.66 11.47 16.88
N LYS A 3 -5.42 10.97 15.90
CA LYS A 3 -5.79 9.55 15.87
C LYS A 3 -4.52 8.76 15.62
N ASP A 4 -4.16 7.90 16.55
CA ASP A 4 -2.99 7.03 16.48
C ASP A 4 -3.04 6.24 15.17
N LEU A 5 -1.89 6.09 14.51
CA LEU A 5 -1.74 5.22 13.32
C LEU A 5 -1.88 3.73 13.67
N ASN A 6 -2.17 3.42 14.94
CA ASN A 6 -2.32 2.07 15.46
C ASN A 6 -3.69 1.50 15.10
N LEU A 7 -3.67 0.38 14.38
CA LEU A 7 -4.82 -0.48 14.19
C LEU A 7 -5.29 -1.00 15.56
N SER A 8 -6.61 -1.02 15.78
CA SER A 8 -7.17 -1.74 16.93
C SER A 8 -6.91 -3.24 16.77
N ASP A 9 -6.96 -4.00 17.87
CA ASP A 9 -6.74 -5.44 17.80
C ASP A 9 -7.78 -6.16 16.94
N ALA A 10 -9.01 -5.62 16.88
CA ALA A 10 -10.03 -6.10 15.95
C ALA A 10 -9.65 -5.85 14.48
N GLN A 11 -9.10 -4.67 14.15
CA GLN A 11 -8.64 -4.37 12.79
C GLN A 11 -7.40 -5.18 12.40
N LYS A 12 -6.49 -5.44 13.34
CA LYS A 12 -5.33 -6.31 13.10
C LYS A 12 -5.76 -7.74 12.81
N LYS A 13 -6.73 -8.25 13.58
CA LYS A 13 -7.30 -9.58 13.35
C LYS A 13 -7.93 -9.67 11.96
N GLU A 14 -8.80 -8.71 11.62
CA GLU A 14 -9.42 -8.64 10.30
C GLU A 14 -8.39 -8.55 9.16
N LEU A 15 -7.33 -7.75 9.34
CA LEU A 15 -6.22 -7.66 8.40
C LEU A 15 -5.54 -9.02 8.22
N HIS A 16 -5.21 -9.72 9.31
CA HIS A 16 -4.54 -11.02 9.25
C HIS A 16 -5.41 -12.06 8.56
N ASP A 17 -6.68 -12.18 8.95
CA ASP A 17 -7.64 -13.12 8.37
C ASP A 17 -7.76 -12.91 6.84
N ARG A 18 -7.85 -11.65 6.39
CA ARG A 18 -7.89 -11.31 4.96
C ARG A 18 -6.59 -11.63 4.25
N VAL A 19 -5.46 -11.27 4.83
CA VAL A 19 -4.14 -11.48 4.23
C VAL A 19 -3.84 -12.98 4.11
N ASP A 20 -4.31 -13.79 5.05
CA ASP A 20 -4.17 -15.24 5.02
C ASP A 20 -5.05 -15.92 3.98
N ALA A 21 -6.21 -15.33 3.66
CA ALA A 21 -7.07 -15.78 2.58
C ALA A 21 -6.54 -15.46 1.17
N LEU A 22 -5.52 -14.60 1.04
CA LEU A 22 -4.94 -14.25 -0.26
C LEU A 22 -3.92 -15.29 -0.74
N ASP A 23 -4.04 -15.71 -2.00
CA ASP A 23 -2.99 -16.47 -2.67
C ASP A 23 -1.81 -15.56 -3.07
N LEU A 24 -0.85 -15.44 -2.16
CA LEU A 24 0.41 -14.70 -2.32
C LEU A 24 1.63 -15.64 -2.39
N GLY A 25 1.47 -16.86 -2.90
CA GLY A 25 2.55 -17.87 -2.89
C GLY A 25 3.69 -17.65 -3.90
N GLN A 26 3.48 -16.81 -4.92
CA GLN A 26 4.38 -16.73 -6.08
C GLN A 26 5.06 -15.36 -6.25
N GLY A 27 6.25 -15.34 -6.83
CA GLY A 27 6.98 -14.11 -7.15
C GLY A 27 7.21 -13.21 -5.93
N ALA A 28 6.79 -11.95 -6.00
CA ALA A 28 6.89 -11.01 -4.88
C ALA A 28 5.91 -11.27 -3.72
N GLY A 29 4.98 -12.22 -3.88
CA GLY A 29 3.88 -12.50 -2.96
C GLY A 29 4.31 -12.79 -1.52
N PRO A 30 5.27 -13.69 -1.23
CA PRO A 30 5.66 -14.00 0.14
C PRO A 30 6.22 -12.80 0.90
N LYS A 31 6.99 -11.95 0.20
CA LYS A 31 7.50 -10.69 0.76
C LYS A 31 6.36 -9.70 1.01
N LEU A 32 5.43 -9.57 0.06
CA LEU A 32 4.25 -8.73 0.20
C LEU A 32 3.37 -9.17 1.37
N LYS A 33 3.09 -10.48 1.51
CA LYS A 33 2.30 -11.04 2.62
C LYS A 33 2.85 -10.61 3.97
N ARG A 34 4.17 -10.70 4.17
CA ARG A 34 4.83 -10.26 5.41
C ARG A 34 4.69 -8.77 5.67
N LEU A 35 4.69 -7.94 4.64
CA LEU A 35 4.47 -6.49 4.77
C LEU A 35 3.00 -6.19 5.11
N LEU A 36 2.06 -6.87 4.47
CA LEU A 36 0.63 -6.70 4.71
C LEU A 36 0.25 -7.03 6.16
N HIS A 37 0.76 -8.12 6.76
CA HIS A 37 0.54 -8.42 8.18
C HIS A 37 1.06 -7.34 9.14
N ARG A 38 1.99 -6.49 8.68
CA ARG A 38 2.53 -5.33 9.42
C ARG A 38 1.78 -4.04 9.11
N GLY A 39 0.73 -4.08 8.29
CA GLY A 39 -0.03 -2.91 7.86
C GLY A 39 0.63 -2.09 6.75
N VAL A 40 1.60 -2.67 6.03
CA VAL A 40 2.34 -1.98 4.95
C VAL A 40 1.98 -2.58 3.59
N GLY A 41 1.38 -1.77 2.72
CA GLY A 41 1.10 -2.11 1.32
C GLY A 41 2.17 -1.61 0.35
N VAL A 42 2.32 -2.31 -0.78
CA VAL A 42 3.17 -1.88 -1.89
C VAL A 42 2.37 -1.94 -3.18
N HIS A 43 2.35 -0.86 -3.96
CA HIS A 43 1.57 -0.75 -5.19
C HIS A 43 2.40 -0.15 -6.33
N HIS A 44 2.92 -1.00 -7.21
CA HIS A 44 3.62 -0.57 -8.43
C HIS A 44 3.33 -1.49 -9.62
N ALA A 45 3.51 -0.98 -10.83
CA ALA A 45 3.19 -1.64 -12.10
C ALA A 45 3.83 -3.02 -12.29
N GLY A 46 4.98 -3.27 -11.63
CA GLY A 46 5.74 -4.51 -11.71
C GLY A 46 5.20 -5.63 -10.81
N LEU A 47 4.17 -5.37 -10.00
CA LEU A 47 3.46 -6.41 -9.26
C LEU A 47 2.39 -7.06 -10.13
N LEU A 48 2.13 -8.35 -9.88
CA LEU A 48 1.01 -9.04 -10.48
C LEU A 48 -0.30 -8.25 -10.22
N PRO A 49 -1.21 -8.13 -11.20
CA PRO A 49 -2.47 -7.41 -11.03
C PRO A 49 -3.24 -7.83 -9.76
N LYS A 50 -3.27 -9.13 -9.45
CA LYS A 50 -3.91 -9.66 -8.23
C LYS A 50 -3.35 -9.04 -6.92
N TYR A 51 -2.05 -8.74 -6.89
CA TYR A 51 -1.41 -8.15 -5.70
C TYR A 51 -1.74 -6.67 -5.55
N ARG A 52 -1.80 -5.94 -6.67
CA ARG A 52 -2.22 -4.54 -6.67
C ARG A 52 -3.66 -4.40 -6.19
N LEU A 53 -4.58 -5.21 -6.73
CA LEU A 53 -5.99 -5.21 -6.32
C LEU A 53 -6.18 -5.56 -4.84
N ALA A 54 -5.40 -6.51 -4.30
CA ALA A 54 -5.43 -6.83 -2.89
C ALA A 54 -4.99 -5.65 -1.99
N VAL A 55 -3.93 -4.94 -2.38
CA VAL A 55 -3.45 -3.75 -1.65
C VAL A 55 -4.50 -2.63 -1.72
N GLU A 56 -5.16 -2.44 -2.87
CA GLU A 56 -6.23 -1.46 -3.02
C GLU A 56 -7.43 -1.77 -2.11
N ASP A 57 -7.93 -3.02 -2.08
CA ASP A 57 -9.07 -3.41 -1.22
C ASP A 57 -8.73 -3.21 0.28
N LEU A 58 -7.56 -3.66 0.73
CA LEU A 58 -7.15 -3.53 2.12
C LEU A 58 -6.96 -2.06 2.53
N PHE A 59 -6.46 -1.22 1.62
CA PHE A 59 -6.33 0.21 1.85
C PHE A 59 -7.70 0.92 1.87
N GLN A 60 -8.63 0.54 0.98
CA GLN A 60 -10.01 1.05 0.98
C GLN A 60 -10.75 0.78 2.29
N ARG A 61 -10.50 -0.38 2.88
CA ARG A 61 -11.06 -0.80 4.17
C ARG A 61 -10.38 -0.15 5.36
N LYS A 62 -9.36 0.70 5.14
CA LYS A 62 -8.55 1.33 6.19
C LYS A 62 -7.82 0.31 7.08
N LEU A 63 -7.46 -0.85 6.51
CA LEU A 63 -6.69 -1.90 7.17
C LEU A 63 -5.19 -1.77 6.92
N LEU A 64 -4.78 -0.98 5.92
CA LEU A 64 -3.39 -0.60 5.68
C LEU A 64 -3.18 0.86 6.08
N PRO A 65 -2.49 1.13 7.20
CA PRO A 65 -2.12 2.49 7.58
C PRO A 65 -1.15 3.16 6.60
N VAL A 66 -0.31 2.38 5.92
CA VAL A 66 0.74 2.89 5.02
C VAL A 66 0.74 2.08 3.72
N VAL A 67 0.79 2.78 2.59
CA VAL A 67 1.02 2.19 1.27
C VAL A 67 2.11 2.98 0.56
N VAL A 68 3.07 2.28 -0.03
CA VAL A 68 4.13 2.86 -0.86
C VAL A 68 3.84 2.55 -2.31
N CYS A 69 3.87 3.55 -3.18
CA CYS A 69 3.52 3.39 -4.60
C CYS A 69 4.39 4.23 -5.53
N THR A 70 4.63 3.72 -6.75
CA THR A 70 5.34 4.45 -7.82
C THR A 70 4.44 4.76 -9.02
N GLU A 71 3.25 4.16 -9.09
CA GLU A 71 2.19 4.57 -10.02
C GLU A 71 1.43 5.77 -9.45
N THR A 72 0.61 6.44 -10.26
CA THR A 72 -0.34 7.49 -9.84
C THR A 72 -1.48 6.91 -9.00
N LEU A 73 -1.16 6.20 -7.91
CA LEU A 73 -2.12 5.80 -6.89
C LEU A 73 -2.92 7.03 -6.40
N ALA A 74 -2.26 8.19 -6.36
CA ALA A 74 -2.85 9.48 -6.04
C ALA A 74 -3.89 9.99 -7.06
N ALA A 75 -3.90 9.51 -8.30
CA ALA A 75 -4.86 9.96 -9.32
C ALA A 75 -6.02 8.99 -9.56
N GLY A 76 -5.85 7.69 -9.24
CA GLY A 76 -6.80 6.65 -9.61
C GLY A 76 -7.68 6.13 -8.49
N ILE A 77 -7.32 6.36 -7.22
CA ILE A 77 -8.08 5.83 -6.10
C ILE A 77 -8.77 6.99 -5.38
N ASN A 78 -10.10 6.96 -5.35
CA ASN A 78 -10.93 7.91 -4.59
C ASN A 78 -10.81 7.65 -3.07
N LEU A 79 -9.56 7.55 -2.58
CA LEU A 79 -9.21 7.24 -1.22
C LEU A 79 -8.56 8.47 -0.59
N PRO A 80 -9.23 9.12 0.36
CA PRO A 80 -8.61 10.19 1.13
C PRO A 80 -7.52 9.58 2.02
N ALA A 81 -6.27 9.61 1.56
CA ALA A 81 -5.12 9.41 2.42
C ALA A 81 -4.99 10.62 3.35
N ARG A 82 -4.86 10.38 4.65
CA ARG A 82 -4.72 11.46 5.64
C ARG A 82 -3.46 12.30 5.41
N SER A 83 -2.40 11.67 4.91
CA SER A 83 -1.12 12.31 4.65
C SER A 83 -0.45 11.60 3.47
N VAL A 84 0.17 12.37 2.59
CA VAL A 84 0.88 11.86 1.41
C VAL A 84 2.32 12.35 1.47
N VAL A 85 3.28 11.44 1.31
CA VAL A 85 4.70 11.76 1.22
C VAL A 85 5.13 11.55 -0.22
N LEU A 86 5.55 12.63 -0.89
CA LEU A 86 6.14 12.55 -2.21
C LEU A 86 7.66 12.45 -2.06
N SER A 87 8.23 11.30 -2.45
CA SER A 87 9.68 11.07 -2.35
C SER A 87 10.51 11.88 -3.35
N SER A 88 9.88 12.37 -4.43
CA SER A 88 10.48 13.30 -5.39
C SER A 88 9.39 14.17 -6.02
N LEU A 89 9.70 15.45 -6.25
CA LEU A 89 8.86 16.37 -7.04
C LEU A 89 9.16 16.30 -8.54
N VAL A 90 10.24 15.63 -8.93
CA VAL A 90 10.70 15.54 -10.32
C VAL A 90 10.69 14.08 -10.77
N LYS A 91 10.16 13.84 -11.97
CA LYS A 91 10.20 12.53 -12.64
C LYS A 91 11.24 12.59 -13.77
N GLY A 92 12.36 11.88 -13.61
CA GLY A 92 13.46 11.83 -14.58
C GLY A 92 14.75 12.51 -14.10
N PRO A 93 15.87 12.38 -14.84
CA PRO A 93 17.12 13.04 -14.48
C PRO A 93 16.94 14.56 -14.43
N PHE A 94 17.52 15.19 -13.41
CA PHE A 94 17.56 16.64 -13.30
C PHE A 94 18.43 17.18 -14.44
N ALA A 95 17.80 17.57 -15.55
CA ALA A 95 18.50 18.25 -16.62
C ALA A 95 19.07 19.55 -16.03
N ARG A 96 20.40 19.61 -15.88
CA ARG A 96 21.12 20.86 -15.65
C ARG A 96 20.78 21.78 -16.83
N ARG A 97 19.90 22.76 -16.61
CA ARG A 97 19.85 23.94 -17.48
C ARG A 97 21.12 24.74 -17.21
N SER A 98 21.96 24.83 -18.23
CA SER A 98 23.07 25.79 -18.35
C SER A 98 22.59 27.22 -18.12
#